data_AF-A0A522X656-F1
#
_entry.id   AF-A0A522X656-F1
#
_cell.length_a   1.000
_cell.length_b   1.000
_cell.length_c   1.000
_cell.angle_alpha   90.00
_cell.angle_beta   90.00
_cell.angle_gamma   90.00
#
_symmetry.space_group_name_H-M   'P 1'
#
loop_
_entity.id
_entity.type
_entity.pdbx_description
1 polymer ?
#
loop_
_entity_poly.entity_id
_entity_poly.type
_entity_poly.pdbx_seq_one_letter_code
_entity_poly.pdbx_strand_id
1 'polypeptide(L)'
;MKMKKTTLFSAVACCLALLFAHPSIADHNSMHTPSLDELIKQGEAVRLARQAIVDAERAYGVNHVKVADRLDKMAQVFEKQRKYAAAEPFLKRALKIREAGLGADNIAVA
;
A
#
# COMPACT_ATOMS: atom_id res chain seq x y z
N MET A 1 -48.99 -7.47 22.46
CA MET A 1 -48.21 -6.32 21.94
C MET A 1 -46.79 -6.77 21.61
N LYS A 2 -46.50 -7.14 20.35
CA LYS A 2 -45.15 -7.54 19.89
C LYS A 2 -44.79 -6.68 18.69
N MET A 3 -44.08 -5.58 18.94
CA MET A 3 -43.61 -4.69 17.89
C MET A 3 -42.08 -4.63 17.89
N LYS A 4 -41.50 -4.94 16.72
CA LYS A 4 -40.37 -4.22 16.10
C LYS A 4 -39.01 -4.31 16.81
N LYS A 5 -38.35 -5.49 16.76
CA LYS A 5 -36.87 -5.58 16.92
C LYS A 5 -36.11 -5.40 15.60
N THR A 6 -36.80 -5.38 14.46
CA THR A 6 -36.21 -5.31 13.11
C THR A 6 -35.86 -3.90 12.64
N THR A 7 -36.33 -2.85 13.31
CA THR A 7 -36.06 -1.46 12.92
C THR A 7 -34.76 -0.89 13.52
N LEU A 8 -34.20 -1.52 14.57
CA LEU A 8 -32.98 -1.04 15.23
C LEU A 8 -31.70 -1.35 14.44
N PHE A 9 -31.65 -2.46 13.67
CA PHE A 9 -30.47 -2.81 12.87
C PHE A 9 -30.28 -1.89 11.66
N SER A 10 -31.36 -1.39 11.05
CA SER A 10 -31.27 -0.45 9.93
C SER A 10 -30.74 0.92 10.35
N ALA A 11 -31.13 1.40 11.54
CA ALA A 11 -30.68 2.70 12.05
C ALA A 11 -29.19 2.70 12.42
N VAL A 12 -28.67 1.63 13.02
CA VAL A 12 -27.24 1.51 13.38
C VAL A 12 -26.36 1.35 12.14
N ALA A 13 -26.82 0.61 11.13
CA ALA A 13 -26.14 0.52 9.84
C ALA A 13 -26.11 1.89 9.12
N CYS A 14 -27.18 2.69 9.24
CA CYS A 14 -27.23 4.04 8.68
C CYS A 14 -26.30 5.00 9.46
N CYS A 15 -26.23 4.91 10.79
CA CYS A 15 -25.31 5.74 11.58
C CYS A 15 -23.83 5.41 11.36
N LEU A 16 -23.47 4.15 11.09
CA LEU A 16 -22.11 3.79 10.68
C LEU A 16 -21.76 4.32 9.28
N ALA A 17 -22.71 4.36 8.35
CA ALA A 17 -22.51 4.99 7.04
C ALA A 17 -22.38 6.52 7.14
N LEU A 18 -23.08 7.16 8.08
CA LEU A 18 -23.02 8.61 8.30
C LEU A 18 -21.73 9.08 8.98
N LEU A 19 -21.06 8.23 9.78
CA LEU A 19 -19.73 8.53 10.33
C LEU A 19 -18.64 8.60 9.24
N PHE A 20 -18.81 7.91 8.11
CA PHE A 20 -17.91 8.00 6.94
C PHE A 20 -18.37 9.04 5.91
N ALA A 21 -19.49 9.73 6.15
CA ALA A 21 -20.10 10.66 5.22
C ALA A 21 -20.16 12.10 5.77
N HIS A 22 -19.15 12.54 6.53
CA HIS A 22 -18.93 13.97 6.72
C HIS A 22 -18.20 14.54 5.50
N PRO A 23 -18.87 15.35 4.65
CA PRO A 23 -18.32 15.85 3.40
C PRO A 23 -17.38 17.06 3.61
N SER A 24 -16.80 17.26 4.80
CA SER A 24 -15.93 18.40 5.09
C SER A 24 -14.43 18.11 4.95
N ILE A 25 -14.03 16.86 4.66
CA ILE A 25 -12.66 16.50 4.24
C ILE A 25 -12.61 16.27 2.70
N ALA A 26 -13.67 16.70 1.99
CA ALA A 26 -13.89 16.41 0.57
C ALA A 26 -12.96 17.17 -0.42
N ASP A 27 -11.99 17.97 0.05
CA ASP A 27 -11.16 18.81 -0.82
C ASP A 27 -9.68 18.40 -0.98
N HIS A 28 -9.29 17.13 -0.70
CA HIS A 28 -7.93 16.68 -1.10
C HIS A 28 -7.89 15.51 -2.10
N ASN A 29 -8.90 14.65 -2.19
CA ASN A 29 -8.88 13.56 -3.17
C ASN A 29 -10.29 13.33 -3.70
N SER A 30 -10.55 13.84 -4.91
CA SER A 30 -11.55 13.32 -5.83
C SER A 30 -11.61 11.79 -5.73
N MET A 31 -12.73 11.26 -5.20
CA MET A 31 -13.04 9.84 -5.29
C MET A 31 -13.38 9.52 -6.75
N HIS A 32 -12.36 9.31 -7.58
CA HIS A 32 -12.53 8.56 -8.81
C HIS A 32 -12.72 7.09 -8.42
N THR A 33 -13.93 6.56 -8.55
CA THR A 33 -14.17 5.12 -8.42
C THR A 33 -13.46 4.42 -9.58
N PRO A 34 -12.42 3.61 -9.34
CA PRO A 34 -11.70 2.92 -10.41
C PRO A 34 -12.62 1.93 -11.12
N SER A 35 -12.46 1.78 -12.43
CA SER A 35 -13.22 0.81 -13.22
C SER A 35 -12.78 -0.63 -12.88
N LEU A 36 -13.61 -1.63 -13.22
CA LEU A 36 -13.29 -3.04 -12.97
C LEU A 36 -11.96 -3.46 -13.65
N ASP A 37 -11.71 -2.99 -14.87
CA ASP A 37 -10.46 -3.25 -15.60
C ASP A 37 -9.25 -2.65 -14.89
N GLU A 38 -9.42 -1.48 -14.28
CA GLU A 38 -8.37 -0.82 -13.51
C GLU A 38 -8.05 -1.59 -12.23
N LEU A 39 -9.07 -2.13 -11.54
CA LEU A 39 -8.88 -2.99 -10.38
C LEU A 39 -8.17 -4.31 -10.73
N ILE A 40 -8.54 -4.94 -11.85
CA ILE A 40 -7.88 -6.16 -12.35
C ILE A 40 -6.40 -5.88 -12.64
N LYS A 41 -6.12 -4.81 -13.39
CA LYS A 41 -4.74 -4.41 -13.72
C LYS A 41 -3.92 -4.04 -12.47
N GLN A 42 -4.54 -3.42 -11.48
CA GLN A 42 -3.88 -3.13 -10.19
C GLN A 42 -3.54 -4.41 -9.43
N GLY A 43 -4.45 -5.38 -9.38
CA GLY A 43 -4.21 -6.69 -8.76
C GLY A 43 -3.05 -7.44 -9.40
N GLU A 44 -2.99 -7.43 -10.74
CA GLU A 44 -1.88 -8.01 -11.49
C GLU A 44 -0.54 -7.32 -11.22
N ALA A 45 -0.53 -5.98 -11.20
CA ALA A 45 0.69 -5.21 -10.92
C ALA A 45 1.26 -5.52 -9.53
N VAL A 46 0.40 -5.57 -8.50
CA VAL A 46 0.78 -5.92 -7.13
C VAL A 46 1.32 -7.35 -7.06
N ARG A 47 0.66 -8.31 -7.74
CA ARG A 47 1.08 -9.70 -7.78
C ARG A 47 2.46 -9.87 -8.42
N LEU A 48 2.67 -9.28 -9.59
CA LEU A 48 3.94 -9.34 -10.32
C LEU A 48 5.08 -8.66 -9.55
N ALA A 49 4.82 -7.50 -8.96
CA ALA A 49 5.80 -6.80 -8.15
C ALA A 49 6.20 -7.61 -6.91
N ARG A 50 5.24 -8.28 -6.25
CA ARG A 50 5.53 -9.19 -5.13
C ARG A 50 6.40 -10.37 -5.55
N GLN A 51 6.11 -10.98 -6.70
CA GLN A 51 6.93 -12.06 -7.25
C GLN A 51 8.35 -11.58 -7.56
N ALA A 52 8.49 -10.41 -8.19
CA ALA A 52 9.79 -9.83 -8.50
C ALA A 52 10.66 -9.54 -7.27
N ILE A 53 10.03 -9.20 -6.12
CA ILE A 53 10.75 -9.05 -4.85
C ILE A 53 11.28 -10.41 -4.37
N VAL A 54 10.45 -11.45 -4.36
CA VAL A 54 10.85 -12.80 -3.94
C VAL A 54 11.96 -13.36 -4.83
N ASP A 55 11.85 -13.18 -6.14
CA ASP A 55 12.88 -13.64 -7.08
C ASP A 55 14.19 -12.86 -6.90
N ALA A 56 14.12 -11.55 -6.64
CA ALA A 56 15.30 -10.75 -6.34
C ALA A 56 15.95 -11.14 -5.01
N GLU A 57 15.17 -11.44 -3.98
CA GLU A 57 15.67 -11.94 -2.69
C GLU A 57 16.36 -13.30 -2.85
N ARG A 58 15.81 -14.19 -3.68
CA ARG A 58 16.42 -15.49 -4.00
C ARG A 58 17.71 -15.37 -4.80
N ALA A 59 17.76 -14.47 -5.77
CA ALA A 59 18.90 -14.33 -6.68
C ALA A 59 20.06 -13.56 -6.08
N TYR A 60 19.79 -12.53 -5.27
CA TYR A 60 20.80 -11.59 -4.79
C TYR A 60 20.94 -11.54 -3.26
N GLY A 61 20.01 -12.14 -2.52
CA GLY A 61 19.93 -12.03 -1.06
C GLY A 61 19.07 -10.86 -0.59
N VAL A 62 18.55 -10.99 0.63
CA VAL A 62 17.51 -10.09 1.20
C VAL A 62 17.95 -8.64 1.42
N ASN A 63 19.26 -8.38 1.48
CA ASN A 63 19.87 -7.07 1.74
C ASN A 63 20.58 -6.49 0.51
N HIS A 64 20.31 -7.03 -0.68
CA HIS A 64 20.95 -6.54 -1.89
C HIS A 64 20.25 -5.28 -2.42
N VAL A 65 21.01 -4.32 -2.95
CA VAL A 65 20.49 -3.04 -3.50
C VAL A 65 19.40 -3.26 -4.56
N LYS A 66 19.53 -4.32 -5.37
CA LYS A 66 18.47 -4.74 -6.32
C LYS A 66 17.12 -5.06 -5.67
N VAL A 67 17.09 -5.55 -4.43
CA VAL A 67 15.84 -5.76 -3.67
C VAL A 67 15.24 -4.41 -3.27
N ALA A 68 16.06 -3.45 -2.84
CA ALA A 68 15.61 -2.07 -2.58
C ALA A 68 14.96 -1.43 -3.82
N ASP A 69 15.56 -1.61 -5.00
CA ASP A 69 14.98 -1.08 -6.23
C ASP A 69 13.63 -1.70 -6.61
N ARG A 70 13.37 -2.95 -6.22
CA ARG A 70 12.06 -3.60 -6.41
C ARG A 70 11.04 -3.11 -5.41
N LEU A 71 11.46 -2.87 -4.16
CA LEU A 71 10.62 -2.30 -3.11
C LEU A 71 10.19 -0.86 -3.45
N ASP A 72 11.09 -0.04 -4.00
CA ASP A 72 10.76 1.31 -4.47
C ASP A 72 9.72 1.31 -5.59
N LYS A 73 9.84 0.38 -6.55
CA LYS A 73 8.85 0.23 -7.63
C LYS A 73 7.47 -0.15 -7.10
N MET A 74 7.43 -0.96 -6.05
CA MET A 74 6.18 -1.30 -5.35
C MET A 74 5.58 -0.07 -4.66
N ALA A 75 6.40 0.74 -3.99
CA ALA A 75 5.95 1.99 -3.37
C ALA A 75 5.36 2.96 -4.40
N GLN A 76 6.01 3.13 -5.56
CA GLN A 76 5.51 4.00 -6.64
C GLN A 76 4.15 3.55 -7.17
N VAL A 77 3.86 2.23 -7.21
CA VAL A 77 2.54 1.73 -7.59
C VAL A 77 1.47 2.17 -6.60
N PHE A 78 1.79 2.17 -5.30
CA PHE A 78 0.88 2.64 -4.24
C PHE A 78 0.75 4.16 -4.21
N GLU A 79 1.82 4.91 -4.47
CA GLU A 79 1.78 6.38 -4.58
C GLU A 79 0.91 6.85 -5.74
N LYS A 80 0.98 6.19 -6.90
CA LYS A 80 0.09 6.45 -8.04
C LYS A 80 -1.38 6.20 -7.71
N GLN A 81 -1.65 5.30 -6.75
CA GLN A 81 -2.99 5.04 -6.23
C GLN A 81 -3.36 5.95 -5.04
N ARG A 82 -2.51 6.94 -4.70
CA ARG A 82 -2.63 7.79 -3.50
C ARG A 82 -2.74 7.00 -2.19
N LYS A 83 -2.28 5.74 -2.17
CA LYS A 83 -2.24 4.85 -1.00
C LYS A 83 -0.90 4.98 -0.29
N TYR A 84 -0.56 6.18 0.18
CA TYR A 84 0.74 6.46 0.79
C TYR A 84 1.04 5.60 2.02
N ALA A 85 0.04 5.31 2.84
CA ALA A 85 0.16 4.41 3.99
C ALA A 85 0.57 2.98 3.60
N ALA A 86 0.19 2.51 2.40
CA ALA A 86 0.61 1.22 1.88
C ALA A 86 2.02 1.26 1.27
N ALA A 87 2.48 2.42 0.80
CA ALA A 87 3.82 2.61 0.22
C ALA A 87 4.93 2.68 1.27
N GLU A 88 4.65 3.33 2.40
CA GLU A 88 5.60 3.59 3.49
C GLU A 88 6.43 2.38 3.95
N PRO A 89 5.87 1.18 4.23
CA PRO A 89 6.66 0.04 4.67
C PRO A 89 7.66 -0.45 3.61
N PHE A 90 7.34 -0.32 2.32
CA PHE A 90 8.24 -0.70 1.24
C PHE A 90 9.40 0.28 1.13
N LEU A 91 9.14 1.59 1.21
CA LEU A 91 10.18 2.62 1.20
C LEU A 91 11.11 2.48 2.40
N LYS A 92 10.57 2.27 3.62
CA LYS A 92 11.38 2.05 4.82
C LYS A 92 12.32 0.86 4.68
N ARG A 93 11.82 -0.24 4.12
CA ARG A 93 12.63 -1.43 3.88
C ARG A 93 13.71 -1.18 2.83
N ALA A 94 13.38 -0.49 1.74
CA ALA A 94 14.35 -0.13 0.70
C ALA A 94 15.46 0.77 1.25
N LEU A 95 15.10 1.76 2.08
CA LEU A 95 16.03 2.68 2.74
C LEU A 95 16.99 1.91 3.66
N LYS A 96 16.48 1.03 4.52
CA LYS A 96 17.30 0.20 5.40
C LYS A 96 18.30 -0.68 4.63
N ILE A 97 17.89 -1.22 3.49
CA ILE A 97 18.77 -2.01 2.62
C ILE A 97 19.87 -1.14 2.01
N ARG A 98 19.53 0.07 1.53
CA ARG A 98 20.51 1.02 0.99
C ARG A 98 21.49 1.50 2.06
N GLU A 99 20.99 1.81 3.26
CA GLU A 99 21.83 2.20 4.40
C GLU A 99 22.80 1.07 4.80
N ALA A 100 22.35 -0.18 4.80
CA ALA A 100 23.21 -1.34 5.07
C ALA A 100 24.27 -1.55 3.97
N GLY A 101 23.91 -1.35 2.70
CA GLY A 101 24.86 -1.41 1.58
C GLY A 101 25.90 -0.29 1.63
N LEU A 102 25.47 0.94 1.92
CA LEU A 102 26.37 2.09 2.08
C LEU A 102 27.28 1.94 3.30
N GLY A 103 26.81 1.34 4.39
CA GLY A 103 27.66 1.02 5.54
C GLY A 103 28.73 -0.04 5.22
N ALA A 104 28.46 -1.00 4.33
CA ALA A 104 29.45 -1.97 3.87
C ALA A 104 30.49 -1.35 2.92
N ASP A 105 30.06 -0.46 2.02
CA ASP A 105 30.96 0.25 1.11
C ASP A 105 31.78 1.36 1.81
N ASN A 106 31.31 1.90 2.94
CA ASN A 106 32.02 2.93 3.72
C ASN A 106 33.13 2.36 4.65
N ILE A 107 33.14 1.04 4.93
CA ILE A 107 34.21 0.40 5.74
C ILE A 107 35.47 0.09 4.89
N ALA A 108 35.48 0.43 3.60
CA ALA A 108 36.66 0.30 2.72
C ALA A 108 37.59 1.53 2.73
N VAL A 109 37.52 2.38 3.76
CA VAL A 109 38.48 3.47 4.00
C VAL A 109 39.03 3.36 5.42
N ALA A 110 39.96 2.43 5.62
CA ALA A 110 40.85 2.36 6.77
C ALA A 110 42.28 2.15 6.29
#